data_AF-A0A7Y7DTV4-F1
#
_entry.id   AF-A0A7Y7DTV4-F1
#
_cell.length_a   1.000
_cell.length_b   1.000
_cell.length_c   1.000
_cell.angle_alpha   90.00
_cell.angle_beta   90.00
_cell.angle_gamma   90.00
#
_symmetry.space_group_name_H-M   'P 1'
#
loop_
_entity.id
_entity.type
_entity.pdbx_description
1 polymer ?
#
loop_
_entity_poly.entity_id
_entity_poly.type
_entity_poly.pdbx_seq_one_letter_code
_entity_poly.pdbx_strand_id
1 'polypeptide(L)'
;MEIVYKYFWLFLIIGALINAFMLKYRSQQYIADDPSLKSGYNKIFLGIIFLGNIPWAIMGVGILLGHNESIYDYFFPRSWSFAVLAFYASIGIMWILGIWWIYFKNGAEFIEKHPGFLESSSLGNRRHVTARQVKLFLPLIILATVIAFGFMWSMEGITPPDLSN
;
A
#
# COMPACT_ATOMS: atom_id res chain seq x y z
N MET A 1 -0.63 -25.68 -5.34
CA MET A 1 0.05 -24.46 -4.86
C MET A 1 0.04 -23.35 -5.90
N GLU A 2 0.20 -23.65 -7.19
CA GLU A 2 0.13 -22.66 -8.29
C GLU A 2 -1.10 -21.76 -8.26
N ILE A 3 -2.29 -22.32 -8.01
CA ILE A 3 -3.54 -21.55 -8.01
C ILE A 3 -3.58 -20.48 -6.90
N VAL A 4 -2.96 -20.76 -5.74
CA VAL A 4 -2.91 -19.80 -4.62
C VAL A 4 -2.03 -18.61 -4.99
N TYR A 5 -0.88 -18.84 -5.63
CA TYR A 5 0.03 -17.78 -6.05
C TYR A 5 -0.53 -16.97 -7.22
N LYS A 6 -1.30 -17.61 -8.11
CA LYS A 6 -2.02 -16.95 -9.20
C LYS A 6 -3.08 -15.96 -8.70
N TYR A 7 -3.78 -16.31 -7.63
CA TYR A 7 -4.87 -15.50 -7.07
C TYR A 7 -4.50 -14.73 -5.80
N PHE A 8 -3.23 -14.70 -5.41
CA PHE A 8 -2.78 -14.07 -4.16
C PHE A 8 -3.14 -12.57 -4.08
N TRP A 9 -3.13 -11.88 -5.22
CA TRP A 9 -3.53 -10.47 -5.33
C TRP A 9 -4.96 -10.20 -4.83
N LEU A 10 -5.87 -11.18 -4.91
CA LEU A 10 -7.21 -11.05 -4.34
C LEU A 10 -7.18 -10.97 -2.82
N PHE A 11 -6.29 -11.72 -2.16
CA PHE A 11 -6.14 -11.65 -0.69
C PHE A 11 -5.62 -10.28 -0.25
N LEU A 12 -4.73 -9.65 -1.03
CA LEU A 12 -4.26 -8.28 -0.78
C LEU A 12 -5.41 -7.27 -0.88
N ILE A 13 -6.24 -7.39 -1.91
CA ILE A 13 -7.43 -6.53 -2.07
C ILE A 13 -8.42 -6.76 -0.93
N ILE A 14 -8.74 -8.02 -0.61
CA ILE A 14 -9.67 -8.37 0.47
C ILE A 14 -9.15 -7.82 1.81
N GLY A 15 -7.87 -7.97 2.10
CA GLY A 15 -7.25 -7.40 3.30
C GLY A 15 -7.36 -5.87 3.35
N ALA A 16 -7.12 -5.19 2.24
CA ALA A 16 -7.28 -3.74 2.14
C ALA A 16 -8.75 -3.30 2.36
N LEU A 17 -9.71 -4.03 1.77
CA LEU A 17 -11.14 -3.77 1.96
C LEU A 17 -11.55 -3.97 3.43
N ILE A 18 -11.17 -5.09 4.03
CA ILE A 18 -11.42 -5.38 5.46
C ILE A 18 -10.87 -4.24 6.32
N ASN A 19 -9.64 -3.78 6.07
CA ASN A 19 -9.04 -2.64 6.78
C ASN A 19 -9.82 -1.34 6.57
N ALA A 20 -10.26 -1.04 5.34
CA ALA A 20 -11.07 0.14 5.04
C ALA A 20 -12.42 0.12 5.79
N PHE A 21 -13.11 -1.03 5.81
CA PHE A 21 -14.38 -1.19 6.50
C PHE A 21 -14.20 -1.16 8.02
N MET A 22 -13.16 -1.79 8.56
CA MET A 22 -12.82 -1.69 9.97
C MET A 22 -12.54 -0.24 10.38
N LEU A 23 -11.79 0.51 9.58
CA LEU A 23 -11.55 1.93 9.82
C LEU A 23 -12.86 2.72 9.80
N LYS A 24 -13.72 2.50 8.80
CA LYS A 24 -15.02 3.17 8.67
C LYS A 24 -15.95 2.87 9.85
N TYR A 25 -15.89 1.65 10.38
CA TYR A 25 -16.63 1.27 11.57
C TYR A 25 -16.09 1.99 12.81
N ARG A 26 -14.77 1.91 13.04
CA ARG A 26 -14.12 2.57 14.19
C ARG A 26 -14.24 4.08 14.17
N SER A 27 -14.31 4.70 12.98
CA SER A 27 -14.43 6.14 12.87
C SER A 27 -15.79 6.71 13.25
N GLN A 28 -16.84 5.87 13.36
CA GLN A 28 -18.17 6.35 13.75
C GLN A 28 -18.17 7.01 15.13
N GLN A 29 -17.37 6.50 16.08
CA GLN A 29 -17.26 7.10 17.41
C GLN A 29 -16.71 8.53 17.33
N TYR A 30 -15.64 8.73 16.54
CA TYR A 30 -15.02 10.06 16.38
C TYR A 30 -15.91 11.02 15.59
N ILE A 31 -16.70 10.51 14.64
CA ILE A 31 -17.66 11.32 13.87
C ILE A 31 -18.87 11.72 14.72
N ALA A 32 -19.28 10.89 15.68
CA ALA A 32 -20.34 11.24 16.62
C ALA A 32 -19.90 12.39 17.54
N ASP A 33 -18.64 12.38 17.98
CA ASP A 33 -18.05 13.44 18.81
C ASP A 33 -17.79 14.73 18.00
N ASP A 34 -17.26 14.61 16.79
CA ASP A 34 -17.01 15.73 15.87
C ASP A 34 -17.52 15.40 14.45
N PRO A 35 -18.73 15.87 14.09
CA PRO A 35 -19.32 15.64 12.77
C PRO A 35 -18.49 16.19 11.60
N SER A 36 -17.58 17.14 11.84
CA SER A 36 -16.74 17.73 10.79
C SER A 36 -15.73 16.72 10.21
N LEU A 37 -15.38 15.68 10.97
CA LEU A 37 -14.45 14.62 10.55
C LEU A 37 -15.03 13.67 9.50
N LYS A 38 -16.35 13.61 9.33
CA LYS A 38 -17.04 12.67 8.43
C LYS A 38 -16.51 12.74 7.00
N SER A 39 -16.32 13.95 6.48
CA SER A 39 -15.82 14.16 5.11
C SER A 39 -14.40 13.62 4.95
N GLY A 40 -13.53 13.84 5.94
CA GLY A 40 -12.17 13.35 5.91
C GLY A 40 -12.08 11.83 5.99
N TYR A 41 -12.82 11.18 6.90
CA TYR A 41 -12.88 9.72 6.96
C TYR A 41 -13.45 9.09 5.67
N ASN A 42 -14.44 9.73 5.03
CA ASN A 42 -14.92 9.27 3.74
C ASN A 42 -13.84 9.34 2.66
N LYS A 43 -13.03 10.41 2.62
CA LYS A 43 -11.89 10.51 1.70
C LYS A 43 -10.84 9.43 1.96
N ILE A 44 -10.51 9.15 3.23
CA ILE A 44 -9.58 8.07 3.59
C ILE A 44 -10.13 6.72 3.12
N PHE A 45 -11.40 6.43 3.42
CA PHE A 45 -12.06 5.19 3.02
C PHE A 45 -12.03 4.97 1.50
N LEU A 46 -12.41 6.00 0.72
CA LEU A 46 -12.36 5.96 -0.74
C LEU A 46 -10.92 5.87 -1.24
N GLY A 47 -9.97 6.52 -0.58
CA GLY A 47 -8.54 6.43 -0.91
C GLY A 47 -7.99 5.01 -0.76
N ILE A 48 -8.36 4.30 0.30
CA ILE A 48 -7.94 2.90 0.51
C ILE A 48 -8.56 1.98 -0.55
N ILE A 49 -9.87 2.11 -0.83
CA ILE A 49 -10.56 1.28 -1.83
C ILE A 49 -10.03 1.56 -3.24
N PHE A 50 -10.02 2.84 -3.59
CA PHE A 50 -9.47 3.49 -4.76
C PHE A 50 -8.00 3.19 -5.01
N LEU A 51 -7.22 4.13 -4.50
CA LEU A 51 -5.80 4.28 -4.75
C LEU A 51 -5.00 3.12 -4.15
N GLY A 52 -5.39 2.65 -2.96
CA GLY A 52 -4.70 1.58 -2.24
C GLY A 52 -4.72 0.22 -2.93
N ASN A 53 -5.67 -0.03 -3.84
CA ASN A 53 -5.79 -1.30 -4.55
C ASN A 53 -5.28 -1.27 -6.00
N ILE A 54 -4.88 -0.11 -6.53
CA ILE A 54 -4.39 0.00 -7.92
C ILE A 54 -3.22 -0.95 -8.20
N PRO A 55 -2.17 -1.05 -7.36
CA PRO A 55 -1.06 -1.96 -7.65
C PRO A 55 -1.53 -3.42 -7.73
N TRP A 56 -2.39 -3.85 -6.81
CA TRP A 56 -2.89 -5.22 -6.76
C TRP A 56 -3.80 -5.55 -7.95
N ALA A 57 -4.59 -4.57 -8.41
CA ALA A 57 -5.39 -4.71 -9.61
C ALA A 57 -4.52 -4.85 -10.86
N ILE A 58 -3.47 -4.03 -11.01
CA ILE A 58 -2.49 -4.16 -12.11
C ILE A 58 -1.84 -5.54 -12.09
N MET A 59 -1.46 -6.02 -10.90
CA MET A 59 -0.91 -7.36 -10.72
C MET A 59 -1.88 -8.45 -11.18
N GLY A 60 -3.13 -8.38 -10.72
CA GLY A 60 -4.17 -9.33 -11.12
C GLY A 60 -4.42 -9.32 -12.63
N VAL A 61 -4.51 -8.14 -13.25
CA VAL A 61 -4.68 -8.00 -14.71
C VAL A 61 -3.50 -8.61 -15.46
N GLY A 62 -2.26 -8.35 -15.04
CA GLY A 62 -1.07 -8.93 -15.67
C GLY A 62 -1.07 -10.46 -15.65
N ILE A 63 -1.45 -11.05 -14.51
CA ILE A 63 -1.56 -12.51 -14.35
C ILE A 63 -2.70 -13.10 -15.18
N LEU A 64 -3.87 -12.44 -15.20
CA LEU A 64 -5.04 -12.93 -15.95
C LEU A 64 -4.85 -12.85 -17.47
N LEU A 65 -4.10 -11.87 -17.95
CA LEU A 65 -3.75 -11.72 -19.37
C LEU A 65 -2.57 -12.63 -19.78
N GLY A 66 -1.97 -13.37 -18.85
CA GLY A 66 -0.82 -14.24 -19.13
C GLY A 66 0.49 -13.51 -19.36
N HIS A 67 0.59 -12.22 -18.99
CA HIS A 67 1.86 -11.48 -19.00
C HIS A 67 2.81 -11.93 -17.88
N ASN A 68 2.25 -12.54 -16.84
CA ASN A 68 2.95 -13.06 -15.67
C ASN A 68 2.24 -14.35 -15.22
N GLU A 69 3.01 -15.32 -14.71
CA GLU A 69 2.49 -16.60 -14.25
C GLU A 69 2.01 -16.51 -12.79
N SER A 70 2.68 -15.68 -11.97
CA SER A 70 2.37 -15.58 -10.55
C SER A 70 2.78 -14.23 -9.94
N ILE A 71 2.44 -14.04 -8.66
CA ILE A 71 2.94 -12.90 -7.87
C ILE A 71 4.47 -12.84 -7.80
N TYR A 72 5.17 -13.97 -7.94
CA TYR A 72 6.62 -14.00 -7.79
C TYR A 72 7.35 -13.21 -8.87
N ASP A 73 6.77 -13.13 -10.06
CA ASP A 73 7.34 -12.38 -11.18
C ASP A 73 7.47 -10.88 -10.88
N TYR A 74 6.62 -10.37 -9.98
CA TYR A 74 6.65 -8.99 -9.53
C TYR A 74 7.79 -8.69 -8.55
N PHE A 75 8.53 -9.69 -8.06
CA PHE A 75 9.78 -9.48 -7.33
C PHE A 75 11.01 -9.37 -8.24
N PHE A 76 10.84 -9.61 -9.54
CA PHE A 76 11.90 -9.54 -10.55
C PHE A 76 11.65 -8.36 -11.50
N PRO A 77 11.93 -7.12 -11.06
CA PRO A 77 11.60 -5.93 -11.83
C PRO A 77 12.43 -5.79 -13.12
N ARG A 78 13.55 -6.53 -13.23
CA ARG A 78 14.36 -6.68 -14.45
C ARG A 78 13.75 -7.59 -15.52
N SER A 79 12.58 -8.19 -15.28
CA SER A 79 11.85 -8.94 -16.32
C SER A 79 11.38 -8.05 -17.47
N TRP A 80 11.33 -6.73 -17.27
CA TRP A 80 10.83 -5.73 -18.23
C TRP A 80 9.41 -6.01 -18.74
N SER A 81 8.65 -6.88 -18.06
CA SER A 81 7.24 -7.09 -18.35
C SER A 81 6.48 -5.79 -18.16
N PHE A 82 5.62 -5.45 -19.12
CA PHE A 82 4.78 -4.25 -19.05
C PHE A 82 3.95 -4.21 -17.76
N ALA A 83 3.40 -5.34 -17.33
CA ALA A 83 2.57 -5.40 -16.13
C ALA A 83 3.40 -5.19 -14.84
N VAL A 84 4.63 -5.69 -14.80
CA VAL A 84 5.57 -5.46 -13.69
C VAL A 84 5.98 -3.98 -13.64
N LEU A 85 6.34 -3.39 -14.78
CA LEU A 85 6.69 -1.96 -14.86
C LEU A 85 5.51 -1.08 -14.45
N ALA A 86 4.30 -1.38 -14.90
CA ALA A 86 3.09 -0.66 -14.51
C ALA A 86 2.81 -0.76 -13.01
N PHE A 87 3.05 -1.94 -12.41
CA PHE A 87 2.92 -2.15 -10.97
C PHE A 87 3.87 -1.23 -10.19
N TYR A 88 5.17 -1.25 -10.51
CA TYR A 88 6.16 -0.39 -9.84
C TYR A 88 5.92 1.10 -10.11
N ALA A 89 5.51 1.47 -11.33
CA ALA A 89 5.14 2.85 -11.66
C ALA A 89 3.95 3.32 -10.81
N SER A 90 2.94 2.48 -10.61
CA SER A 90 1.79 2.83 -9.76
C SER A 90 2.19 3.10 -8.31
N ILE A 91 3.09 2.28 -7.75
CA ILE A 91 3.64 2.48 -6.41
C ILE A 91 4.45 3.77 -6.34
N GLY A 92 5.31 4.04 -7.34
CA GLY A 92 6.09 5.27 -7.42
C GLY A 92 5.21 6.52 -7.47
N ILE A 93 4.17 6.51 -8.29
CA ILE A 93 3.18 7.62 -8.37
C ILE A 93 2.49 7.81 -7.02
N MET A 94 2.06 6.73 -6.36
CA MET A 94 1.45 6.81 -5.03
C MET A 94 2.40 7.43 -4.01
N TRP A 95 3.69 7.08 -4.03
CA TRP A 95 4.68 7.70 -3.14
C TRP A 95 4.86 9.19 -3.42
N ILE A 96 5.01 9.59 -4.69
CA ILE A 96 5.17 11.00 -5.06
C ILE A 96 3.95 11.81 -4.61
N LEU A 97 2.74 11.32 -4.89
CA LEU A 97 1.49 11.96 -4.47
C LEU A 97 1.38 12.00 -2.93
N GLY A 98 1.76 10.92 -2.25
CA GLY A 98 1.76 10.83 -0.79
C GLY A 98 2.72 11.82 -0.14
N ILE A 99 3.96 11.92 -0.63
CA ILE A 99 4.96 12.90 -0.17
C ILE A 99 4.43 14.31 -0.39
N TRP A 100 3.97 14.60 -1.62
CA TRP A 100 3.43 15.91 -1.95
C TRP A 100 2.27 16.29 -1.03
N TRP A 101 1.36 15.35 -0.80
CA TRP A 101 0.21 15.57 0.07
C TRP A 101 0.62 15.78 1.54
N ILE A 102 1.50 14.93 2.09
CA ILE A 102 1.94 14.97 3.49
C ILE A 102 2.71 16.26 3.81
N TYR A 103 3.63 16.68 2.94
CA TYR A 103 4.47 17.84 3.21
C TYR A 103 3.89 19.17 2.74
N PHE A 104 3.15 19.19 1.62
CA PHE A 104 2.76 20.44 0.95
C PHE A 104 1.24 20.71 0.95
N LYS A 105 0.39 19.73 1.29
CA LYS A 105 -1.09 19.90 1.33
C LYS A 105 -1.70 19.57 2.68
N ASN A 106 -0.96 19.79 3.76
CA ASN A 106 -1.39 19.55 5.14
C ASN A 106 -1.82 18.10 5.41
N GLY A 107 -1.27 17.12 4.67
CA GLY A 107 -1.64 15.72 4.81
C GLY A 107 -1.23 15.14 6.17
N ALA A 108 -0.10 15.59 6.73
CA ALA A 108 0.33 15.19 8.07
C ALA A 108 -0.64 15.68 9.16
N GLU A 109 -1.06 16.94 9.06
CA GLU A 109 -2.02 17.57 9.97
C GLU A 109 -3.41 16.97 9.80
N PHE A 110 -3.76 16.58 8.57
CA PHE A 110 -4.98 15.81 8.31
C PHE A 110 -4.93 14.46 9.03
N ILE A 111 -3.84 13.70 8.93
CA ILE A 111 -3.68 12.43 9.62
C ILE A 111 -3.81 12.59 11.14
N GLU A 112 -3.14 13.58 11.72
CA GLU A 112 -3.19 13.88 13.15
C GLU A 112 -4.62 14.15 13.65
N LYS A 113 -5.44 14.81 12.83
CA LYS A 113 -6.85 15.10 13.13
C LYS A 113 -7.79 13.91 12.96
N HIS A 114 -7.34 12.81 12.37
CA HIS A 114 -8.18 11.62 12.10
C HIS A 114 -7.69 10.42 12.93
N PRO A 115 -8.02 10.37 14.23
CA PRO A 115 -7.63 9.27 15.10
C PRO A 115 -8.11 7.91 14.57
N GLY A 116 -7.39 6.84 14.88
CA GLY A 116 -7.69 5.49 14.38
C GLY A 116 -7.24 5.21 12.95
N PHE A 117 -6.83 6.23 12.17
CA PHE A 117 -6.23 6.01 10.84
C PHE A 117 -4.77 5.55 10.93
N LEU A 118 -3.94 6.28 11.69
CA LEU A 118 -2.59 5.88 12.05
C LEU A 118 -2.44 5.95 13.57
N GLU A 119 -2.09 4.83 14.17
CA GLU A 119 -1.84 4.71 15.61
C GLU A 119 -0.42 4.19 15.82
N SER A 120 0.28 4.78 16.79
CA SER A 120 1.52 4.20 17.28
C SER A 120 1.20 3.34 18.49
N SER A 121 1.45 2.04 18.39
CA SER A 121 1.45 1.12 19.54
C SER A 121 2.89 0.94 20.01
N SER A 122 3.33 1.78 20.95
CA SER A 122 4.57 1.54 21.69
C SER A 122 4.19 1.13 23.11
N LEU A 123 4.59 -0.08 23.52
CA LEU A 123 4.51 -0.57 24.91
C LEU A 123 3.13 -0.38 25.58
N GLY A 124 2.08 -0.91 24.95
CA GLY A 124 0.73 -1.01 25.55
C GLY A 124 -0.10 0.27 25.59
N ASN A 125 0.49 1.44 25.35
CA ASN A 125 -0.25 2.71 25.24
C ASN A 125 -0.43 3.11 23.77
N ARG A 126 -1.67 3.11 23.29
CA ARG A 126 -2.01 3.65 21.97
C ARG A 126 -1.94 5.17 22.03
N ARG A 127 -1.04 5.77 21.25
CA ARG A 127 -0.95 7.22 21.12
C ARG A 127 -1.28 7.64 19.68
N HIS A 128 -2.02 8.73 19.57
CA HIS A 128 -2.25 9.39 18.29
C HIS A 128 -0.92 9.88 17.72
N VAL A 129 -0.72 9.65 16.43
CA VAL A 129 0.49 10.06 15.72
C VAL A 129 0.38 11.55 15.40
N THR A 130 1.40 12.33 15.77
CA THR A 130 1.43 13.77 15.49
C THR A 130 1.91 14.04 14.06
N ALA A 131 1.55 15.19 13.48
CA ALA A 131 2.02 15.57 12.13
C ALA A 131 3.56 15.56 12.02
N ARG A 132 4.25 15.95 13.09
CA ARG A 132 5.72 15.91 13.16
C ARG A 132 6.25 14.48 13.07
N GLN A 133 5.62 13.53 13.75
CA GLN A 133 5.99 12.10 13.67
C GLN A 133 5.73 11.56 12.27
N VAL A 134 4.57 11.86 11.65
CA VAL A 134 4.28 11.44 10.26
C VAL A 134 5.37 11.95 9.31
N LYS A 135 5.72 13.24 9.38
CA LYS A 135 6.77 13.87 8.56
C LYS A 135 8.17 13.32 8.85
N LEU A 136 8.43 12.74 10.02
CA LEU A 136 9.72 12.14 10.37
C LEU A 136 9.82 10.67 9.94
N PHE A 137 8.73 9.90 10.07
CA PHE A 137 8.71 8.49 9.70
C PHE A 137 8.60 8.25 8.21
N LEU A 138 7.92 9.14 7.47
CA LEU A 138 7.71 8.94 6.03
C LEU A 138 9.04 8.77 5.25
N PRO A 139 10.08 9.60 5.43
CA PRO A 139 11.37 9.43 4.74
C PRO A 139 12.05 8.11 5.09
N LEU A 140 11.90 7.61 6.32
CA LEU A 140 12.47 6.33 6.75
C LEU A 140 11.79 5.16 6.03
N ILE A 141 10.47 5.20 5.90
CA ILE A 141 9.69 4.18 5.17
C ILE A 141 10.05 4.22 3.68
N ILE A 142 10.18 5.42 3.09
CA ILE A 142 10.60 5.57 1.69
C ILE A 142 12.01 5.02 1.51
N LEU A 143 12.95 5.37 2.39
CA LEU A 143 14.33 4.87 2.33
C LEU A 143 14.37 3.35 2.41
N ALA A 144 13.64 2.74 3.35
CA ALA A 144 13.53 1.28 3.45
C ALA A 144 12.95 0.66 2.18
N THR A 145 11.93 1.30 1.58
CA THR A 145 11.31 0.84 0.33
C THR A 145 12.27 0.94 -0.85
N VAL A 146 13.02 2.04 -0.96
CA VAL A 146 14.05 2.23 -2.01
C VAL A 146 15.17 1.20 -1.87
N ILE A 147 15.62 0.92 -0.64
CA ILE A 147 16.62 -0.14 -0.38
C ILE A 147 16.07 -1.50 -0.79
N ALA A 148 14.84 -1.83 -0.41
CA ALA A 148 14.20 -3.08 -0.80
C ALA A 148 14.07 -3.21 -2.33
N PHE A 149 13.68 -2.14 -3.02
CA PHE A 149 13.61 -2.12 -4.48
C PHE A 149 14.98 -2.23 -5.14
N GLY A 150 16.00 -1.55 -4.61
CA GLY A 150 17.37 -1.69 -5.08
C GLY A 150 17.89 -3.13 -4.92
N PHE A 151 17.57 -3.78 -3.80
CA PHE A 151 17.90 -5.17 -3.56
C PHE A 151 17.18 -6.11 -4.55
N MET A 152 15.87 -5.96 -4.74
CA MET A 152 15.11 -6.72 -5.76
C MET A 152 15.65 -6.49 -7.17
N TRP A 153 16.08 -5.27 -7.49
CA TRP A 153 16.70 -4.96 -8.76
C TRP A 153 18.12 -5.54 -8.87
N SER A 154 18.80 -5.86 -7.76
CA SER A 154 20.14 -6.46 -7.78
C SER A 154 20.13 -7.98 -7.85
N MET A 155 19.03 -8.62 -7.42
CA MET A 155 18.85 -10.06 -7.52
C MET A 155 18.77 -10.47 -9.00
N GLU A 156 19.74 -11.26 -9.45
CA GLU A 156 19.58 -12.02 -10.68
C GLU A 156 18.41 -12.99 -10.47
N GLY A 157 17.55 -13.10 -11.47
CA GLY A 157 16.43 -14.03 -11.42
C GLY A 157 17.00 -15.41 -11.11
N ILE A 158 16.72 -15.93 -9.92
CA ILE A 158 16.93 -17.35 -9.64
C ILE A 158 15.98 -18.03 -10.63
N THR A 159 16.53 -18.46 -11.77
CA THR A 159 15.84 -19.38 -12.64
C THR A 159 15.41 -20.54 -11.75
N PRO A 160 14.11 -20.89 -11.72
CA PRO A 160 13.71 -22.13 -11.09
C PRO A 160 14.66 -23.21 -11.63
N PRO A 161 15.25 -24.07 -10.77
CA PRO A 161 15.98 -25.22 -11.29
C PRO A 161 15.08 -25.88 -12.31
N ASP A 162 15.62 -26.17 -13.49
CA ASP A 162 14.84 -26.75 -14.55
C ASP A 162 14.04 -27.93 -13.95
N LEU A 163 12.73 -27.91 -14.16
CA LEU A 163 11.90 -29.07 -13.94
C LEU A 163 11.78 -29.81 -15.27
N SER A 164 12.92 -30.02 -15.96
CA SER A 164 12.99 -30.98 -17.05
C SER A 164 13.14 -32.38 -16.45
N ASN A 165 12.00 -32.95 -16.06
CA ASN A 165 11.75 -34.38 -16.09
C ASN A 165 10.45 -34.63 -16.85
#